data_AF-A0AAW0GT69-F1
#
_entry.id   AF-A0AAW0GT69-F1
#
_cell.length_a   1.000
_cell.length_b   1.000
_cell.length_c   1.000
_cell.angle_alpha   90.00
_cell.angle_beta   90.00
_cell.angle_gamma   90.00
#
_symmetry.space_group_name_H-M   'P 1'
#
loop_
_entity.id
_entity.type
_entity.pdbx_description
1 polymer ?
#
loop_
_entity_poly.entity_id
_entity_poly.type
_entity_poly.pdbx_seq_one_letter_code
_entity_poly.pdbx_strand_id
1 'polypeptide(L)'
;MHCCLAVLDLILLIAHQIKANGSWKSADLLAFILTCRTICYPALDILWEELEDPHPLIYLFPEISVMKEDQGLLFPDAPPRADSDEWKKRKIIIYMTDIPGPNDWDCFIFYSRKIRTLHCYSGFGLEYIYNLLPHSPPGIPLLPNLKHLIWTIPNLENWSLVFLFISSTLVRVDVTIPTAYDALRFIDILCNNVPKIQVINFDYPKNLLPLLISQEMQLRLRTVVAILAMSA
;
A
#
# COMPACT_ATOMS: atom_id res chain seq x y z
N MET A 1 7.05 38.19 1.60
CA MET A 1 6.26 36.94 1.71
C MET A 1 4.81 37.33 1.86
N HIS A 2 3.92 36.89 0.95
CA HIS A 2 2.50 37.23 1.00
C HIS A 2 1.84 36.56 2.21
N CYS A 3 1.13 37.32 3.04
CA CYS A 3 0.45 36.83 4.24
C CYS A 3 -0.51 35.64 3.98
N CYS A 4 -0.92 35.45 2.73
CA CYS A 4 -1.78 34.36 2.28
C CYS A 4 -1.08 32.98 2.31
N LEU A 5 0.26 32.93 2.13
CA LEU A 5 1.01 31.66 2.15
C LEU A 5 1.21 31.14 3.57
N ALA A 6 1.36 32.05 4.55
CA ALA A 6 1.50 31.67 5.95
C ALA A 6 0.30 30.85 6.47
N VAL A 7 -0.90 31.07 5.92
CA VAL A 7 -2.10 30.31 6.31
C VAL A 7 -2.03 28.86 5.82
N LEU A 8 -1.53 28.61 4.59
CA LEU A 8 -1.43 27.27 4.03
C LEU A 8 -0.38 26.43 4.76
N ASP A 9 0.80 27.01 5.00
CA ASP A 9 1.89 26.33 5.71
C ASP A 9 1.47 25.95 7.13
N LEU A 10 0.71 26.82 7.82
CA LEU A 10 0.15 26.52 9.13
C LEU A 10 -0.89 25.39 9.07
N ILE A 11 -1.76 25.35 8.07
CA ILE A 11 -2.73 24.26 7.91
C ILE A 11 -2.01 22.92 7.70
N LEU A 12 -1.01 22.88 6.81
CA LEU A 12 -0.22 21.68 6.56
C LEU A 12 0.55 21.24 7.81
N LEU A 13 1.14 22.19 8.54
CA LEU A 13 1.85 21.91 9.79
C LEU A 13 0.91 21.29 10.84
N ILE A 14 -0.29 21.84 11.02
CA ILE A 14 -1.30 21.30 11.95
C ILE A 14 -1.71 19.90 11.52
N ALA A 15 -2.01 19.69 10.23
CA ALA A 15 -2.39 18.37 9.72
C ALA A 15 -1.29 17.33 9.90
N HIS A 16 -0.03 17.69 9.66
CA HIS A 16 1.13 16.82 9.93
C HIS A 16 1.24 16.50 11.42
N GLN A 17 1.04 17.50 12.30
CA GLN A 17 1.11 17.26 13.74
C GLN A 17 -0.01 16.35 14.24
N ILE A 18 -1.23 16.50 13.72
CA ILE A 18 -2.36 15.60 14.04
C ILE A 18 -2.03 14.18 13.56
N LYS A 19 -1.54 14.03 12.34
CA LYS A 19 -1.13 12.73 11.78
C LYS A 19 -0.01 12.07 12.61
N ALA A 20 0.98 12.85 13.05
CA ALA A 20 2.10 12.36 13.84
C ALA A 20 1.71 11.96 15.28
N ASN A 21 0.73 12.64 15.88
CA ASN A 21 0.29 12.39 17.24
C ASN A 21 -0.78 11.28 17.34
N GLY A 22 -1.53 11.05 16.27
CA GLY A 22 -2.60 10.05 16.21
C GLY A 22 -2.14 8.71 15.65
N SER A 23 -3.02 7.70 15.74
CA SER A 23 -2.95 6.61 14.77
C SER A 23 -3.32 7.14 13.39
N TRP A 24 -2.71 6.62 12.33
CA TRP A 24 -3.00 6.92 10.92
C TRP A 24 -4.50 6.83 10.55
N LYS A 25 -5.32 6.10 11.32
CA LYS A 25 -6.79 6.15 11.28
C LYS A 25 -7.33 7.37 12.02
N SER A 26 -6.65 8.50 11.97
CA SER A 26 -6.98 9.64 12.83
C SER A 26 -8.30 10.22 12.37
N ALA A 27 -9.38 9.76 13.01
CA ALA A 27 -10.68 10.40 12.98
C ALA A 27 -10.54 11.91 13.23
N ASP A 28 -9.53 12.30 14.00
CA ASP A 28 -9.14 13.69 14.25
C ASP A 28 -8.64 14.42 12.99
N LEU A 29 -7.79 13.80 12.15
CA LEU A 29 -7.35 14.41 10.89
C LEU A 29 -8.52 14.52 9.91
N LEU A 30 -9.38 13.49 9.85
CA LEU A 30 -10.57 13.53 9.02
C LEU A 30 -11.53 14.62 9.51
N ALA A 31 -11.78 14.71 10.82
CA ALA A 31 -12.57 15.77 11.41
C ALA A 31 -11.99 17.15 11.10
N PHE A 32 -10.67 17.31 11.21
CA PHE A 32 -9.95 18.54 10.85
C PHE A 32 -10.16 18.91 9.37
N ILE A 33 -9.98 17.97 8.44
CA ILE A 33 -10.22 18.13 7.00
C ILE A 33 -11.66 18.56 6.71
N LEU A 34 -12.62 17.98 7.43
CA LEU A 34 -14.05 18.22 7.22
C LEU A 34 -14.55 19.53 7.86
N THR A 35 -13.73 20.24 8.63
CA THR A 35 -14.15 21.51 9.26
C THR A 35 -14.49 22.61 8.25
N CYS A 36 -13.67 22.81 7.22
CA CYS A 36 -13.92 23.82 6.19
C CYS A 36 -13.23 23.51 4.85
N ARG A 37 -13.72 24.11 3.77
CA ARG A 37 -13.21 23.86 2.40
C ARG A 37 -11.75 24.31 2.20
N THR A 38 -11.34 25.38 2.87
CA THR A 38 -9.96 25.91 2.79
C THR A 38 -8.94 24.93 3.38
N ILE A 39 -9.33 24.23 4.46
CA ILE A 39 -8.51 23.19 5.10
C ILE A 39 -8.57 21.89 4.31
N CYS A 40 -9.75 21.55 3.81
CA CYS A 40 -10.03 20.27 3.19
C CYS A 40 -8.99 19.90 2.12
N TYR A 41 -8.80 20.74 1.10
CA TYR A 41 -7.93 20.39 -0.03
C TYR A 41 -6.46 20.12 0.35
N PRO A 42 -5.75 21.01 1.07
CA PRO A 42 -4.35 20.76 1.42
C PRO A 42 -4.17 19.65 2.46
N ALA A 43 -5.07 19.52 3.43
CA ALA A 43 -4.95 18.46 4.43
C ALA A 43 -5.36 17.07 3.90
N LEU A 44 -6.19 17.02 2.85
CA LEU A 44 -6.53 15.79 2.15
C LEU A 44 -5.31 15.15 1.47
N ASP A 45 -4.35 15.94 0.99
CA ASP A 45 -3.08 15.43 0.49
C ASP A 45 -2.34 14.64 1.57
N ILE A 46 -2.28 15.16 2.80
CA ILE A 46 -1.61 14.52 3.95
C ILE A 46 -2.34 13.23 4.38
N LEU A 47 -3.67 13.23 4.34
CA LEU A 47 -4.48 12.04 4.66
C LEU A 47 -4.21 10.89 3.70
N TRP A 48 -4.17 11.18 2.39
CA TRP A 48 -3.98 10.17 1.35
C TRP A 48 -2.52 9.88 1.03
N GLU A 49 -1.58 10.67 1.54
CA GLU A 49 -0.15 10.50 1.29
C GLU A 49 0.34 9.10 1.67
N GLU A 50 -0.19 8.54 2.74
CA GLU A 50 0.20 7.24 3.27
C GLU A 50 -1.05 6.40 3.54
N LEU A 51 -1.19 5.29 2.82
CA LEU A 51 -2.26 4.33 3.02
C LEU A 51 -1.69 3.04 3.58
N GLU A 52 -2.21 2.58 4.71
CA GLU A 52 -1.80 1.28 5.26
C GLU A 52 -2.33 0.07 4.49
N ASP A 53 -3.33 0.32 3.67
CA ASP A 53 -4.06 -0.72 2.98
C ASP A 53 -4.73 -0.09 1.73
N PRO A 54 -4.83 -0.82 0.61
CA PRO A 54 -5.38 -0.29 -0.64
C PRO A 54 -6.92 -0.21 -0.67
N HIS A 55 -7.64 -0.78 0.31
CA HIS A 55 -9.10 -0.78 0.36
C HIS A 55 -9.75 0.62 0.27
N PRO A 56 -9.22 1.71 0.86
CA PRO A 56 -9.76 3.05 0.67
C PRO A 56 -9.89 3.46 -0.80
N LEU A 57 -8.99 2.98 -1.68
CA LEU A 57 -9.09 3.21 -3.11
C LEU A 57 -10.22 2.39 -3.76
N ILE A 58 -10.41 1.16 -3.30
CA ILE A 58 -11.50 0.29 -3.76
C ILE A 58 -12.84 0.93 -3.40
N TYR A 59 -12.99 1.51 -2.21
CA TYR A 59 -14.22 2.19 -1.80
C TYR A 59 -14.57 3.44 -2.61
N LEU A 60 -13.71 3.90 -3.53
CA LEU A 60 -14.01 5.03 -4.41
C LEU A 60 -14.94 4.65 -5.57
N PHE A 61 -15.10 3.35 -5.87
CA PHE A 61 -16.00 2.88 -6.91
C PHE A 61 -17.43 2.77 -6.36
N PRO A 62 -18.43 3.40 -7.00
CA PRO A 62 -19.80 3.47 -6.47
C PRO A 62 -20.52 2.12 -6.44
N GLU A 63 -20.10 1.17 -7.27
CA GLU A 63 -20.73 -0.15 -7.45
C GLU A 63 -20.09 -1.24 -6.61
N ILE A 64 -19.25 -0.85 -5.65
CA ILE A 64 -18.63 -1.79 -4.74
C ILE A 64 -19.51 -2.00 -3.53
N SER A 65 -20.04 -3.22 -3.45
CA SER A 65 -20.72 -3.70 -2.26
C SER A 65 -19.74 -4.49 -1.40
N VAL A 66 -19.73 -4.17 -0.11
CA VAL A 66 -18.88 -4.87 0.86
C VAL A 66 -19.74 -5.67 1.80
N MET A 67 -19.70 -6.99 1.63
CA MET A 67 -20.25 -7.92 2.61
C MET A 67 -19.17 -8.24 3.64
N LYS A 68 -19.45 -7.90 4.88
CA LYS A 68 -18.67 -8.39 6.01
C LYS A 68 -19.18 -9.79 6.30
N GLU A 69 -18.43 -10.79 5.84
CA GLU A 69 -18.66 -12.16 6.28
C GLU A 69 -18.06 -12.27 7.70
N ASP A 70 -18.93 -12.26 8.71
CA ASP A 70 -18.53 -12.73 10.03
C ASP A 70 -18.28 -14.22 9.86
N GLN A 71 -17.00 -14.59 9.73
CA GLN A 71 -16.59 -15.98 9.91
C GLN A 71 -16.89 -16.34 11.36
N GLY A 72 -18.12 -16.79 11.61
CA GLY A 72 -18.50 -17.45 12.84
C GLY A 72 -17.44 -18.51 13.09
N LEU A 73 -16.83 -18.43 14.28
CA LEU A 73 -15.74 -19.27 14.79
C LEU A 73 -15.61 -20.57 14.00
N LEU A 74 -14.69 -20.60 13.02
CA LEU A 74 -14.38 -21.82 12.26
C LEU A 74 -13.82 -22.95 13.17
N PHE A 75 -13.65 -22.66 14.45
CA PHE A 75 -13.43 -23.61 15.53
C PHE A 75 -14.41 -23.31 16.67
N PRO A 76 -15.64 -23.87 16.64
CA PRO A 76 -16.61 -23.70 17.74
C PRO A 76 -16.06 -24.19 19.10
N ASP A 77 -15.11 -25.13 19.04
CA ASP A 77 -14.54 -25.82 20.21
C ASP A 77 -13.12 -25.35 20.59
N ALA A 78 -12.53 -24.40 19.85
CA ALA A 78 -11.24 -23.85 20.25
C ALA A 78 -11.45 -22.92 21.45
N PRO A 79 -10.84 -23.17 22.62
CA PRO A 79 -10.97 -22.28 23.75
C PRO A 79 -10.45 -20.89 23.35
N PRO A 80 -11.16 -19.81 23.72
CA PRO A 80 -10.69 -18.46 23.44
C PRO A 80 -9.32 -18.29 24.10
N ARG A 81 -8.27 -18.16 23.27
CA ARG A 81 -6.95 -17.75 23.77
C ARG A 81 -7.10 -16.33 24.30
N ALA A 82 -6.99 -16.18 25.62
CA ALA A 82 -7.24 -14.95 26.35
C ALA A 82 -6.14 -13.89 26.16
N ASP A 83 -5.11 -14.21 25.40
CA ASP A 83 -3.84 -13.47 25.33
C ASP A 83 -3.41 -13.11 23.90
N SER A 84 -4.08 -13.63 22.86
CA SER A 84 -3.81 -13.19 21.50
C SER A 84 -4.79 -12.10 21.10
N ASP A 85 -4.27 -10.90 20.85
CA ASP A 85 -4.84 -9.91 19.92
C ASP A 85 -4.88 -10.48 18.47
N GLU A 86 -5.23 -11.77 18.32
CA GLU A 86 -5.79 -12.37 17.12
C GLU A 86 -7.14 -11.70 16.91
N TRP A 87 -7.06 -10.47 16.41
CA TRP A 87 -8.06 -9.82 15.60
C TRP A 87 -8.92 -10.90 14.95
N LYS A 88 -10.19 -10.98 15.37
CA LYS A 88 -11.20 -11.79 14.71
C LYS A 88 -11.05 -11.50 13.23
N LYS A 89 -10.51 -12.45 12.45
CA LYS A 89 -10.20 -12.28 11.04
C LYS A 89 -11.52 -12.20 10.29
N ARG A 90 -12.16 -11.04 10.37
CA ARG A 90 -13.34 -10.71 9.58
C ARG A 90 -12.84 -10.72 8.15
N LYS A 91 -13.20 -11.78 7.43
CA LYS A 91 -12.99 -11.84 6.00
C LYS A 91 -13.94 -10.81 5.40
N ILE A 92 -13.37 -9.70 4.95
CA ILE A 92 -14.12 -8.73 4.16
C ILE A 92 -14.20 -9.32 2.76
N ILE A 93 -15.40 -9.70 2.32
CA ILE A 93 -15.64 -10.09 0.94
C ILE A 93 -16.18 -8.87 0.22
N ILE A 94 -15.42 -8.43 -0.76
CA ILE A 94 -15.84 -7.35 -1.65
C ILE A 94 -16.53 -8.03 -2.84
N TYR A 95 -17.50 -7.41 -3.47
CA TYR A 95 -17.89 -7.82 -4.81
C TYR A 95 -18.36 -6.59 -5.57
N MET A 96 -18.03 -6.56 -6.84
CA MET A 96 -18.56 -5.57 -7.75
C MET A 96 -19.96 -6.02 -8.17
N THR A 97 -20.92 -5.14 -8.00
CA THR A 97 -22.26 -5.39 -8.55
C THR A 97 -22.30 -5.12 -10.05
N ASP A 98 -21.42 -4.24 -10.54
CA ASP A 98 -21.31 -3.86 -11.95
C ASP A 98 -19.87 -3.36 -12.26
N ILE A 99 -19.55 -3.21 -13.55
CA ILE A 99 -18.22 -2.83 -14.05
C ILE A 99 -18.09 -1.30 -14.00
N PRO A 100 -17.05 -0.75 -13.33
CA PRO A 100 -16.89 0.69 -13.24
C PRO A 100 -16.84 1.38 -14.60
N GLY A 101 -17.67 2.41 -14.74
CA GLY A 101 -17.67 3.27 -15.91
C GLY A 101 -16.42 4.18 -15.94
N PRO A 102 -16.16 4.85 -17.07
CA PRO A 102 -15.01 5.75 -17.21
C PRO A 102 -14.97 6.86 -16.14
N ASN A 103 -16.13 7.39 -15.74
CA ASN A 103 -16.22 8.47 -14.76
C ASN A 103 -15.88 8.00 -13.33
N ASP A 104 -16.05 6.71 -13.03
CA ASP A 104 -15.73 6.18 -11.70
C ASP A 104 -14.22 6.16 -11.46
N TRP A 105 -13.45 6.05 -12.54
CA TRP A 105 -11.99 6.16 -12.50
C TRP A 105 -11.49 7.58 -12.21
N ASP A 106 -12.28 8.63 -12.45
CA ASP A 106 -11.83 10.00 -12.20
C ASP A 106 -11.56 10.23 -10.70
N CYS A 107 -12.46 9.74 -9.84
CA CYS A 107 -12.28 9.76 -8.39
C CYS A 107 -11.05 8.94 -8.00
N PHE A 108 -10.94 7.70 -8.51
CA PHE A 108 -9.80 6.84 -8.24
C PHE A 108 -8.48 7.54 -8.60
N ILE A 109 -8.36 8.08 -9.82
CA ILE A 109 -7.16 8.73 -10.33
C ILE A 109 -6.84 10.01 -9.55
N PHE A 110 -7.86 10.77 -9.15
CA PHE A 110 -7.67 11.97 -8.35
C PHE A 110 -6.99 11.65 -7.02
N TYR A 111 -7.46 10.63 -6.31
CA TYR A 111 -6.88 10.22 -5.02
C TYR A 111 -5.58 9.43 -5.17
N SER A 112 -5.45 8.59 -6.20
CA SER A 112 -4.26 7.77 -6.41
C SER A 112 -2.99 8.60 -6.62
N ARG A 113 -3.13 9.78 -7.22
CA ARG A 113 -2.05 10.76 -7.40
C ARG A 113 -1.53 11.35 -6.09
N LYS A 114 -2.28 11.26 -4.99
CA LYS A 114 -1.89 11.79 -3.67
C LYS A 114 -1.04 10.78 -2.89
N ILE A 115 -1.20 9.50 -3.18
CA ILE A 115 -0.49 8.42 -2.48
C ILE A 115 1.01 8.47 -2.79
N ARG A 116 1.82 8.43 -1.74
CA ARG A 116 3.29 8.38 -1.77
C ARG A 116 3.80 7.12 -1.10
N THR A 117 3.10 6.65 -0.07
CA THR A 117 3.42 5.42 0.65
C THR A 117 2.20 4.51 0.65
N LEU A 118 2.40 3.26 0.24
CA LEU A 118 1.38 2.23 0.32
C LEU A 118 1.93 1.07 1.14
N HIS A 119 1.21 0.70 2.19
CA HIS A 119 1.41 -0.55 2.89
C HIS A 119 0.38 -1.57 2.41
N CYS A 120 0.81 -2.81 2.33
CA CYS A 120 0.03 -3.96 1.89
C CYS A 120 0.33 -5.08 2.88
N TYR A 121 -0.41 -5.06 3.98
CA TYR A 121 -0.32 -6.08 5.04
C TYR A 121 -1.25 -7.26 4.79
N SER A 122 -2.32 -7.02 4.04
CA SER A 122 -3.36 -8.01 3.80
C SER A 122 -3.48 -8.27 2.29
N GLY A 123 -3.58 -9.55 1.93
CA GLY A 123 -3.88 -9.95 0.55
C GLY A 123 -5.34 -9.70 0.16
N PHE A 124 -6.18 -9.32 1.11
CA PHE A 124 -7.61 -9.08 0.89
C PHE A 124 -7.79 -7.83 0.04
N GLY A 125 -8.78 -7.83 -0.85
CA GLY A 125 -9.08 -6.64 -1.67
C GLY A 125 -8.22 -6.51 -2.94
N LEU A 126 -7.01 -7.06 -2.95
CA LEU A 126 -6.08 -6.89 -4.09
C LEU A 126 -6.52 -7.62 -5.36
N GLU A 127 -7.14 -8.78 -5.21
CA GLU A 127 -7.76 -9.52 -6.33
C GLU A 127 -8.82 -8.67 -7.06
N TYR A 128 -9.51 -7.77 -6.35
CA TYR A 128 -10.47 -6.85 -6.95
C TYR A 128 -9.79 -5.77 -7.75
N ILE A 129 -8.71 -5.17 -7.21
CA ILE A 129 -7.90 -4.21 -7.97
C ILE A 129 -7.39 -4.87 -9.25
N TYR A 130 -6.91 -6.12 -9.16
CA TYR A 130 -6.47 -6.87 -10.33
C TYR A 130 -7.60 -7.04 -11.37
N ASN A 131 -8.79 -7.43 -10.92
CA ASN A 131 -9.96 -7.57 -11.79
C ASN A 131 -10.45 -6.25 -12.39
N LEU A 132 -10.11 -5.10 -11.79
CA LEU A 132 -10.42 -3.77 -12.32
C LEU A 132 -9.42 -3.30 -13.39
N LEU A 133 -8.19 -3.83 -13.42
CA LEU A 133 -7.16 -3.36 -14.34
C LEU A 133 -7.54 -3.41 -15.82
N PRO A 134 -8.24 -4.45 -16.33
CA PRO A 134 -8.68 -4.46 -17.73
C PRO A 134 -9.56 -3.26 -18.10
N HIS A 135 -10.19 -2.62 -17.12
CA HIS A 135 -11.06 -1.47 -17.28
C HIS A 135 -10.36 -0.14 -16.96
N SER A 136 -9.12 -0.19 -16.47
CA SER A 136 -8.34 1.00 -16.15
C SER A 136 -7.94 1.76 -17.42
N PRO A 137 -7.88 3.10 -17.38
CA PRO A 137 -7.40 3.88 -18.51
C PRO A 137 -5.99 3.46 -18.93
N PRO A 138 -5.75 3.18 -20.23
CA PRO A 138 -4.48 2.61 -20.67
C PRO A 138 -3.31 3.58 -20.44
N GLY A 139 -2.17 3.03 -20.04
CA GLY A 139 -0.91 3.77 -19.92
C GLY A 139 -0.77 4.63 -18.66
N ILE A 140 -1.75 4.61 -17.75
CA ILE A 140 -1.66 5.31 -16.47
C ILE A 140 -1.30 4.29 -15.37
N PRO A 141 -0.15 4.44 -14.70
CA PRO A 141 0.15 3.62 -13.53
C PRO A 141 -0.92 3.81 -12.46
N LEU A 142 -1.30 2.73 -11.77
CA LEU A 142 -2.36 2.77 -10.76
C LEU A 142 -2.08 3.84 -9.69
N LEU A 143 -0.84 3.88 -9.20
CA LEU A 143 -0.33 4.86 -8.24
C LEU A 143 0.86 5.62 -8.85
N PRO A 144 0.60 6.67 -9.65
CA PRO A 144 1.62 7.28 -10.51
C PRO A 144 2.71 8.05 -9.75
N ASN A 145 2.49 8.33 -8.46
CA ASN A 145 3.43 9.07 -7.62
C ASN A 145 3.89 8.26 -6.41
N LEU A 146 3.67 6.94 -6.41
CA LEU A 146 4.11 6.07 -5.32
C LEU A 146 5.64 6.13 -5.20
N LYS A 147 6.14 6.43 -4.01
CA LYS A 147 7.56 6.53 -3.67
C LYS A 147 8.01 5.38 -2.77
N HIS A 148 7.12 4.88 -1.93
CA HIS A 148 7.42 3.85 -0.95
C HIS A 148 6.33 2.77 -0.98
N LEU A 149 6.73 1.52 -1.27
CA LEU A 149 5.86 0.36 -1.19
C LEU A 149 6.32 -0.56 -0.07
N ILE A 150 5.41 -0.92 0.82
CA ILE A 150 5.61 -1.91 1.88
C ILE A 150 4.67 -3.08 1.60
N TRP A 151 5.21 -4.25 1.32
CA TRP A 151 4.45 -5.42 0.88
C TRP A 151 4.80 -6.64 1.72
N THR A 152 3.95 -6.96 2.69
CA THR A 152 4.19 -8.06 3.63
C THR A 152 3.18 -9.19 3.48
N ILE A 153 2.59 -9.34 2.28
CA ILE A 153 1.54 -10.33 2.05
C ILE A 153 2.18 -11.72 1.96
N PRO A 154 1.81 -12.66 2.85
CA PRO A 154 2.46 -13.96 2.91
C PRO A 154 1.98 -14.94 1.83
N ASN A 155 0.86 -14.66 1.15
CA ASN A 155 0.31 -15.56 0.14
C ASN A 155 1.05 -15.45 -1.20
N LEU A 156 1.67 -16.55 -1.62
CA LEU A 156 2.32 -16.73 -2.91
C LEU A 156 1.41 -16.42 -4.11
N GLU A 157 0.12 -16.76 -4.02
CA GLU A 157 -0.84 -16.54 -5.11
C GLU A 157 -0.99 -15.06 -5.46
N ASN A 158 -0.93 -14.21 -4.43
CA ASN A 158 -1.08 -12.76 -4.57
C ASN A 158 0.24 -12.05 -4.79
N TRP A 159 1.38 -12.75 -4.75
CA TRP A 159 2.69 -12.11 -4.86
C TRP A 159 2.86 -11.39 -6.20
N SER A 160 2.29 -11.93 -7.28
CA SER A 160 2.29 -11.27 -8.59
C SER A 160 1.56 -9.91 -8.60
N LEU A 161 0.68 -9.64 -7.64
CA LEU A 161 -0.04 -8.37 -7.55
C LEU A 161 0.85 -7.21 -7.11
N VAL A 162 2.04 -7.48 -6.56
CA VAL A 162 3.02 -6.43 -6.23
C VAL A 162 3.39 -5.61 -7.46
N PHE A 163 3.40 -6.24 -8.64
CA PHE A 163 3.77 -5.62 -9.91
C PHE A 163 2.79 -4.51 -10.33
N LEU A 164 1.56 -4.51 -9.81
CA LEU A 164 0.57 -3.46 -10.07
C LEU A 164 0.95 -2.10 -9.49
N PHE A 165 1.76 -2.12 -8.43
CA PHE A 165 2.18 -0.93 -7.70
C PHE A 165 3.59 -0.48 -8.07
N ILE A 166 4.25 -1.18 -8.99
CA ILE A 166 5.55 -0.75 -9.51
C ILE A 166 5.35 0.46 -10.42
N SER A 167 5.94 1.58 -10.01
CA SER A 167 5.91 2.83 -10.77
C SER A 167 7.33 3.35 -10.96
N SER A 168 7.55 4.16 -12.00
CA SER A 168 8.85 4.80 -12.25
C SER A 168 9.24 5.82 -11.16
N THR A 169 8.32 6.20 -10.27
CA THR A 169 8.57 7.12 -9.15
C THR A 169 8.98 6.42 -7.87
N LEU A 170 8.93 5.09 -7.85
CA LEU A 170 9.24 4.30 -6.67
C LEU A 170 10.71 4.46 -6.28
N VAL A 171 10.95 4.79 -5.02
CA VAL A 171 12.26 5.08 -4.44
C VAL A 171 12.65 4.00 -3.42
N ARG A 172 11.66 3.48 -2.70
CA ARG A 172 11.86 2.49 -1.65
C ARG A 172 10.84 1.37 -1.76
N VAL A 173 11.33 0.14 -1.59
CA VAL A 173 10.49 -1.05 -1.50
C VAL A 173 10.90 -1.87 -0.29
N ASP A 174 9.96 -2.20 0.58
CA ASP A 174 10.12 -3.17 1.65
C ASP A 174 9.18 -4.34 1.33
N VAL A 175 9.73 -5.52 1.06
CA VAL A 175 8.96 -6.69 0.62
C VAL A 175 9.31 -7.92 1.45
N THR A 176 8.29 -8.61 1.96
CA THR A 176 8.45 -9.97 2.49
C THR A 176 8.37 -10.93 1.32
N ILE A 177 9.47 -11.64 1.05
CA ILE A 177 9.53 -12.53 -0.12
C ILE A 177 9.53 -14.00 0.34
N PRO A 178 8.67 -14.84 -0.27
CA PRO A 178 8.52 -16.23 0.15
C PRO A 178 9.71 -17.12 -0.24
N THR A 179 10.36 -16.86 -1.39
CA THR A 179 11.49 -17.67 -1.87
C THR A 179 12.63 -16.83 -2.45
N ALA A 180 13.84 -17.39 -2.47
CA ALA A 180 15.00 -16.74 -3.08
C ALA A 180 14.84 -16.50 -4.59
N TYR A 181 14.14 -17.41 -5.28
CA TYR A 181 13.88 -17.29 -6.71
C TYR A 181 12.96 -16.09 -7.02
N ASP A 182 11.91 -15.91 -6.22
CA ASP A 182 11.00 -14.76 -6.35
C ASP A 182 11.75 -13.45 -6.10
N ALA A 183 12.70 -13.42 -5.15
CA ALA A 183 13.53 -12.25 -4.92
C ALA A 183 14.34 -11.86 -6.16
N LEU A 184 15.00 -12.81 -6.80
CA LEU A 184 15.78 -12.54 -8.02
C LEU A 184 14.89 -12.03 -9.16
N ARG A 185 13.74 -12.68 -9.38
CA ARG A 185 12.78 -12.25 -10.40
C ARG A 185 12.24 -10.85 -10.10
N PHE A 186 11.96 -10.53 -8.84
CA PHE A 186 11.49 -9.21 -8.43
C PHE A 186 12.53 -8.12 -8.65
N ILE A 187 13.80 -8.40 -8.29
CA ILE A 187 14.92 -7.49 -8.51
C ILE A 187 15.05 -7.20 -10.00
N ASP A 188 15.02 -8.23 -10.86
CA ASP A 188 15.12 -8.04 -12.30
C ASP A 188 14.00 -7.15 -12.85
N ILE A 189 12.77 -7.32 -12.36
CA ILE A 189 11.66 -6.46 -12.76
C ILE A 189 11.84 -5.03 -12.24
N LEU A 190 12.24 -4.85 -10.98
CA LEU A 190 12.49 -3.52 -10.41
C LEU A 190 13.60 -2.77 -11.15
N CYS A 191 14.74 -3.42 -11.39
CA CYS A 191 15.87 -2.79 -12.08
C CYS A 191 15.51 -2.35 -13.50
N ASN A 192 14.65 -3.11 -14.19
CA ASN A 192 14.23 -2.78 -15.56
C ASN A 192 13.13 -1.70 -15.62
N ASN A 193 12.30 -1.57 -14.58
CA ASN A 193 11.10 -0.70 -14.63
C ASN A 193 11.18 0.52 -13.69
N VAL A 194 12.09 0.54 -12.73
CA VAL A 194 12.17 1.55 -11.66
C VAL A 194 13.57 2.18 -11.62
N PRO A 195 13.86 3.14 -12.52
CA PRO A 195 15.20 3.75 -12.60
C PRO A 195 15.57 4.59 -11.36
N LYS A 196 14.61 4.92 -10.50
CA LYS A 196 14.79 5.76 -9.30
C LYS A 196 14.89 4.95 -8.00
N ILE A 197 14.91 3.62 -8.07
CA ILE A 197 14.97 2.79 -6.88
C ILE A 197 16.28 3.03 -6.12
N GLN A 198 16.16 3.34 -4.83
CA GLN A 198 17.31 3.62 -3.96
C GLN A 198 17.48 2.54 -2.89
N VAL A 199 16.37 2.07 -2.33
CA VAL A 199 16.36 1.13 -1.21
C VAL A 199 15.44 -0.04 -1.53
N ILE A 200 15.98 -1.24 -1.46
CA ILE A 200 15.21 -2.48 -1.50
C ILE A 200 15.52 -3.25 -0.22
N ASN A 201 14.51 -3.41 0.62
CA ASN A 201 14.58 -4.19 1.84
C ASN A 201 13.78 -5.47 1.62
N PHE A 202 14.42 -6.58 1.93
CA PHE A 202 13.80 -7.89 1.88
C PHE A 202 13.67 -8.40 3.29
N ASP A 203 12.44 -8.72 3.68
CA ASP A 203 12.19 -9.50 4.89
C ASP A 203 12.12 -10.97 4.50
N TYR A 204 13.02 -11.77 5.09
CA TYR A 204 13.14 -13.20 4.79
C TYR A 204 12.83 -14.04 6.03
N PRO A 205 12.20 -15.20 5.88
CA PRO A 205 12.30 -16.22 6.92
C PRO A 205 13.77 -16.61 7.08
N LYS A 206 14.26 -16.64 8.34
CA LYS A 206 15.68 -16.79 8.75
C LYS A 206 16.46 -17.91 8.06
N ASN A 207 15.78 -18.87 7.43
CA ASN A 207 16.35 -20.06 6.82
C ASN A 207 16.84 -19.85 5.35
N LEU A 208 16.55 -18.72 4.70
CA LEU A 208 16.86 -18.50 3.27
C LEU A 208 18.17 -17.73 2.98
N LEU A 209 18.78 -17.12 4.00
CA LEU A 209 19.99 -16.29 3.85
C LEU A 209 21.18 -16.99 3.16
N PRO A 210 21.51 -18.27 3.42
CA PRO A 210 22.70 -18.89 2.82
C PRO A 210 22.65 -19.07 1.30
N LEU A 211 21.44 -19.14 0.72
CA LEU A 211 21.23 -19.39 -0.71
C LEU A 211 21.35 -18.11 -1.57
N LEU A 212 21.11 -16.95 -0.96
CA LEU A 212 21.13 -15.64 -1.63
C LEU A 212 22.53 -15.03 -1.70
N ILE A 213 23.51 -15.57 -0.97
CA ILE A 213 24.92 -15.14 -1.00
C ILE A 213 25.65 -15.76 -2.22
N SER A 214 24.92 -16.11 -3.28
CA SER A 214 25.57 -16.47 -4.54
C SER A 214 26.28 -15.23 -5.12
N GLN A 215 27.44 -15.44 -5.72
CA GLN A 215 28.31 -14.38 -6.24
C GLN A 215 27.59 -13.52 -7.30
N GLU A 216 26.64 -14.12 -8.03
CA GLU A 216 25.83 -13.46 -9.06
C GLU A 216 24.87 -12.43 -8.47
N MET A 217 24.27 -12.73 -7.32
CA MET A 217 23.36 -11.80 -6.64
C MET A 217 24.12 -10.60 -6.06
N GLN A 218 25.33 -10.81 -5.52
CA GLN A 218 26.18 -9.70 -5.08
C GLN A 218 26.57 -8.75 -6.23
N LEU A 219 26.80 -9.28 -7.43
CA LEU A 219 27.15 -8.49 -8.61
C LEU A 219 25.97 -7.61 -9.07
N ARG A 220 24.74 -8.15 -9.10
CA ARG A 220 23.54 -7.38 -9.46
C ARG A 220 23.14 -6.37 -8.38
N LEU A 221 23.33 -6.71 -7.11
CA LEU A 221 23.08 -5.81 -5.99
C LEU A 221 24.11 -4.68 -5.87
N ARG A 222 25.31 -4.77 -6.45
CA ARG A 222 26.27 -3.65 -6.38
C ARG A 222 25.75 -2.36 -7.03
N THR A 223 24.77 -2.45 -7.92
CA THR A 223 24.14 -1.30 -8.58
C THR A 223 23.00 -0.67 -7.78
N VAL A 224 22.40 -1.41 -6.84
CA VAL A 224 21.27 -0.98 -6.02
C VAL A 224 21.62 -1.19 -4.55
N VAL A 225 21.62 -0.15 -3.72
CA VAL A 225 21.91 -0.27 -2.28
C VAL A 225 20.82 -1.10 -1.60
N ALA A 226 20.92 -2.42 -1.67
CA ALA A 226 20.07 -3.36 -0.96
C ALA A 226 20.64 -3.50 0.45
N ILE A 227 19.91 -2.97 1.41
CA ILE A 227 20.20 -3.21 2.82
C ILE A 227 19.45 -4.51 3.16
N LEU A 228 20.20 -5.61 3.23
CA LEU A 228 19.69 -6.86 3.80
C LEU A 228 19.57 -6.66 5.31
N ALA A 229 18.44 -6.13 5.77
CA ALA A 229 18.16 -5.97 7.19
C ALA A 229 17.92 -7.35 7.82
N MET A 230 18.85 -7.78 8.66
CA MET A 230 18.67 -8.98 9.50
C MET A 230 17.85 -8.57 10.73
N SER A 231 16.56 -8.93 10.77
CA SER A 231 15.76 -8.82 11.99
C SER A 231 16.18 -9.92 12.97
N ALA A 232 16.81 -9.50 14.08
CA ALA A 232 17.28 -10.37 15.16
C ALA A 232 16.11 -11.03 15.90
#